data_AF-A0A7H0Y9T1-F1
#
_entry.id   AF-A0A7H0Y9T1-F1
#
_cell.length_a   1.000
_cell.length_b   1.000
_cell.length_c   1.000
_cell.angle_alpha   90.00
_cell.angle_beta   90.00
_cell.angle_gamma   90.00
#
_symmetry.space_group_name_H-M   'P 1'
#
loop_
_entity.id
_entity.type
_entity.pdbx_description
1 polymer ?
#
loop_
_entity_poly.entity_id
_entity_poly.type
_entity_poly.pdbx_seq_one_letter_code
_entity_poly.pdbx_strand_id
1 'polypeptide(L)'
;MLPHMVNVLGILLVAAAISMIEVPYMWKKGLKKELWIFSILLLFGVGISCAKALNWLIPTPLDWVAAVYRPFSNFLTHIGLIK
;
A
#
# COMPACT_ATOMS: atom_id res chain seq x y z
N MET A 1 2.54 20.71 3.18
CA MET A 1 2.24 20.67 1.73
C MET A 1 3.43 20.16 0.91
N LEU A 2 4.62 20.76 1.02
CA LEU A 2 5.85 20.32 0.33
C LEU A 2 6.28 18.84 0.54
N PRO A 3 6.26 18.26 1.75
CA PRO A 3 6.78 16.89 1.95
C PRO A 3 5.91 15.80 1.31
N HIS A 4 4.60 16.01 1.19
CA HIS A 4 3.70 15.04 0.54
C HIS A 4 3.97 14.94 -0.95
N MET A 5 4.27 16.07 -1.60
CA MET A 5 4.57 16.12 -3.03
C MET A 5 5.89 15.42 -3.36
N VAL A 6 6.91 15.56 -2.50
CA VAL A 6 8.21 14.88 -2.67
C VAL A 6 8.07 13.36 -2.53
N ASN A 7 7.26 12.89 -1.57
CA ASN A 7 7.00 11.47 -1.41
C ASN A 7 6.31 10.86 -2.64
N VAL A 8 5.26 11.53 -3.15
CA VAL A 8 4.55 11.09 -4.36
C VAL A 8 5.46 11.11 -5.58
N LEU A 9 6.28 12.14 -5.74
CA LEU A 9 7.28 12.23 -6.81
C LEU A 9 8.28 11.07 -6.74
N GLY A 10 8.80 10.75 -5.55
CA GLY A 10 9.71 9.62 -5.36
C GLY A 10 9.08 8.28 -5.75
N ILE A 11 7.84 8.03 -5.34
CA ILE A 11 7.09 6.82 -5.69
C ILE A 11 6.90 6.73 -7.22
N LEU A 12 6.51 7.81 -7.87
CA LEU A 12 6.35 7.88 -9.33
C LEU A 12 7.66 7.63 -10.07
N LEU A 13 8.77 8.19 -9.57
CA LEU A 13 10.09 8.05 -10.20
C LEU A 13 10.59 6.60 -10.14
N VAL A 14 10.40 5.94 -9.00
CA VAL A 14 10.70 4.50 -8.85
C VAL A 14 9.81 3.65 -9.75
N ALA A 15 8.50 3.91 -9.78
CA ALA A 15 7.57 3.18 -10.64
C ALA A 15 7.90 3.35 -12.14
N ALA A 16 8.33 4.55 -12.55
CA ALA A 16 8.76 4.84 -13.91
C ALA A 16 10.05 4.08 -14.27
N ALA A 17 11.04 4.07 -13.37
CA ALA A 17 12.29 3.34 -13.57
C ALA A 17 12.06 1.84 -13.73
N ILE A 18 11.22 1.25 -12.88
CA ILE A 18 10.84 -0.18 -12.95
C ILE A 18 10.13 -0.46 -14.28
N SER A 19 9.12 0.35 -14.62
CA SER A 19 8.36 0.20 -15.87
C SER A 19 9.24 0.29 -17.11
N MET A 20 10.23 1.19 -17.11
CA MET A 20 11.15 1.37 -18.23
C MET A 20 12.06 0.17 -18.47
N ILE A 21 12.27 -0.69 -17.47
CA ILE A 21 13.05 -1.93 -17.61
C ILE A 21 12.12 -3.12 -17.92
N GLU A 22 11.05 -3.29 -17.16
CA GLU A 22 10.17 -4.46 -17.26
C GLU A 22 9.24 -4.44 -18.47
N VAL A 23 8.66 -3.28 -18.82
CA VAL A 23 7.75 -3.15 -19.96
C VAL A 23 8.42 -3.55 -21.29
N PRO A 24 9.59 -2.99 -21.68
CA PRO A 24 10.22 -3.40 -22.94
C PRO A 24 10.72 -4.84 -22.90
N TYR A 25 11.13 -5.36 -21.74
CA TYR A 25 11.54 -6.75 -21.58
C TYR A 25 10.37 -7.71 -21.84
N MET A 26 9.21 -7.46 -21.21
CA MET A 26 8.00 -8.28 -21.38
C MET A 26 7.42 -8.15 -22.79
N TRP A 27 7.46 -6.95 -23.38
CA TRP A 27 7.03 -6.73 -24.76
C TRP A 27 7.89 -7.50 -25.76
N LYS A 28 9.22 -7.45 -25.62
CA LYS A 28 10.15 -8.21 -26.48
C LYS A 28 9.95 -9.71 -26.36
N LYS A 29 9.58 -10.22 -25.18
CA LYS A 29 9.29 -11.64 -24.95
C LYS A 29 7.85 -12.05 -25.30
N GLY A 30 7.00 -11.13 -25.76
CA GLY A 30 5.59 -11.41 -26.09
C GLY A 30 4.71 -11.75 -24.88
N LEU A 31 5.17 -11.42 -23.67
CA LEU A 31 4.52 -11.79 -22.41
C LEU A 31 3.38 -10.82 -22.05
N LYS A 32 2.34 -10.78 -22.89
CA LYS A 32 1.20 -9.86 -22.71
C LYS A 32 0.45 -10.07 -21.38
N LYS A 33 0.34 -11.33 -20.93
CA LYS A 33 -0.32 -11.70 -19.67
C LYS A 33 0.46 -11.20 -18.46
N GLU A 34 1.78 -11.41 -18.46
CA GLU A 34 2.69 -10.92 -17.42
C GLU A 34 2.67 -9.39 -17.35
N LEU A 35 2.69 -8.72 -18.51
CA LEU A 35 2.62 -7.25 -18.59
C LEU A 35 1.34 -6.70 -17.96
N TRP A 36 0.21 -7.39 -18.16
CA TRP A 36 -1.06 -7.01 -17.52
C TRP A 36 -0.98 -7.18 -16.00
N ILE A 37 -0.53 -8.34 -15.52
CA ILE A 37 -0.40 -8.61 -14.08
C ILE A 37 0.56 -7.61 -13.42
N PHE A 38 1.71 -7.36 -14.05
CA PHE A 38 2.67 -6.35 -13.63
C PHE A 38 2.03 -4.96 -13.55
N SER A 39 1.31 -4.54 -14.59
CA SER A 39 0.70 -3.21 -14.64
C SER A 39 -0.39 -3.04 -13.56
N ILE A 40 -1.20 -4.07 -13.31
CA ILE A 40 -2.17 -4.07 -12.20
C ILE A 40 -1.44 -3.96 -10.88
N LEU A 41 -0.42 -4.79 -10.64
CA LEU A 41 0.30 -4.83 -9.38
C LEU A 41 1.03 -3.50 -9.11
N LEU A 42 1.65 -2.92 -10.15
CA LEU A 42 2.29 -1.62 -10.10
C LEU A 42 1.27 -0.51 -9.78
N LEU A 43 0.10 -0.52 -10.44
CA LEU A 43 -0.97 0.44 -10.18
C LEU A 43 -1.46 0.35 -8.73
N PHE A 44 -1.65 -0.85 -8.20
CA PHE A 44 -2.01 -1.05 -6.79
C PHE A 44 -0.91 -0.57 -5.84
N GLY A 45 0.35 -0.91 -6.11
CA GLY A 45 1.49 -0.48 -5.30
C GLY A 45 1.63 1.04 -5.26
N VAL A 46 1.56 1.71 -6.42
CA VAL A 46 1.61 3.17 -6.54
C VAL A 46 0.37 3.79 -5.90
N GLY A 47 -0.83 3.24 -6.14
CA GLY A 47 -2.08 3.73 -5.57
C GLY A 47 -2.09 3.70 -4.05
N ILE A 48 -1.70 2.58 -3.44
CA ILE A 48 -1.57 2.44 -1.98
C ILE A 48 -0.50 3.40 -1.42
N SER A 49 0.63 3.52 -2.12
CA SER A 49 1.73 4.39 -1.70
C SER A 49 1.34 5.88 -1.77
N CYS A 50 0.64 6.29 -2.83
CA CYS A 50 0.06 7.62 -2.97
C CYS A 50 -1.00 7.89 -1.90
N ALA A 51 -1.93 6.96 -1.67
CA ALA A 51 -2.95 7.09 -0.64
C ALA A 51 -2.32 7.25 0.75
N LYS A 52 -1.27 6.49 1.08
CA LYS A 52 -0.48 6.67 2.30
C LYS A 52 0.22 8.04 2.33
N ALA A 53 0.81 8.47 1.21
CA ALA A 53 1.50 9.76 1.12
C ALA A 53 0.55 10.96 1.29
N LEU A 54 -0.72 10.82 0.90
CA LEU A 54 -1.77 11.83 1.10
C LEU A 54 -2.35 11.85 2.53
N ASN A 55 -1.79 11.07 3.47
CA ASN A 55 -2.39 10.84 4.79
C ASN A 55 -3.85 10.35 4.71
N TRP A 56 -4.21 9.65 3.64
CA TRP A 56 -5.47 8.91 3.67
C TRP A 56 -5.33 7.90 4.80
N LEU A 57 -6.27 7.94 5.76
CA LEU A 57 -6.35 7.00 6.88
C LEU A 57 -6.62 5.60 6.33
N ILE A 58 -5.59 4.96 5.79
CA ILE A 58 -5.56 3.54 5.52
C ILE A 58 -5.32 2.93 6.91
N PRO A 59 -6.34 2.30 7.53
CA PRO A 59 -6.15 1.65 8.81
C PRO A 59 -5.02 0.66 8.66
N THR A 60 -4.02 0.77 9.53
CA THR A 60 -2.87 -0.12 9.46
C THR A 60 -3.33 -1.56 9.75
N PRO A 61 -2.58 -2.59 9.31
CA PRO A 61 -2.88 -3.97 9.75
C PRO A 61 -2.92 -4.09 11.27
N LEU A 62 -2.14 -3.26 11.98
CA LEU A 62 -2.17 -3.14 13.43
C LEU A 62 -3.49 -2.54 13.94
N ASP A 63 -4.09 -1.56 13.24
CA ASP A 63 -5.43 -1.06 13.55
C ASP A 63 -6.50 -2.13 13.38
N TRP A 64 -6.36 -3.01 12.39
CA TRP A 64 -7.28 -4.13 12.19
C TRP A 64 -7.16 -5.14 13.33
N VAL A 65 -5.95 -5.51 13.71
CA VAL A 65 -5.70 -6.35 14.88
C VAL A 65 -6.26 -5.66 16.13
N ALA A 66 -6.01 -4.37 16.32
CA ALA A 66 -6.54 -3.61 17.43
C ALA A 66 -8.08 -3.55 17.41
N ALA A 67 -8.73 -3.46 16.26
CA ALA A 67 -10.18 -3.47 16.15
C ALA A 67 -10.78 -4.82 16.58
N VAL A 68 -10.09 -5.92 16.29
CA VAL A 68 -10.48 -7.27 16.75
C VAL A 68 -10.20 -7.46 18.24
N TYR A 69 -9.09 -6.92 18.74
CA TYR A 69 -8.70 -7.06 20.15
C TYR A 69 -9.41 -6.09 21.10
N ARG A 70 -9.83 -4.91 20.64
CA ARG A 70 -10.59 -3.92 21.43
C ARG A 70 -11.85 -4.47 22.11
N PRO A 71 -12.74 -5.24 21.46
CA PRO A 71 -13.89 -5.82 22.15
C PRO A 71 -13.49 -6.81 23.24
N PHE A 72 -12.41 -7.57 23.03
CA PHE A 72 -11.89 -8.50 24.03
C PHE A 72 -11.24 -7.77 25.22
N SER A 73 -10.46 -6.72 24.98
CA SER A 73 -9.91 -5.89 26.05
C SER A 73 -11.01 -5.19 26.84
N ASN A 74 -12.03 -4.65 26.16
CA ASN A 74 -13.17 -4.00 26.81
C ASN A 74 -13.97 -4.98 27.68
N PHE A 75 -14.13 -6.23 27.23
CA PHE A 75 -14.77 -7.27 28.03
C PHE A 75 -13.98 -7.59 29.30
N LEU A 76 -12.66 -7.75 29.18
CA LEU A 76 -11.79 -8.00 30.33
C LEU A 76 -11.73 -6.81 31.30
N THR A 77 -11.77 -5.57 30.81
CA THR A 77 -11.89 -4.36 31.63
C THR A 77 -13.25 -4.29 32.33
N HIS A 78 -14.35 -4.63 31.63
CA HIS A 78 -15.70 -4.61 32.21
C HIS A 78 -15.87 -5.65 33.33
N ILE A 79 -15.17 -6.78 33.23
CA ILE A 79 -15.18 -7.84 34.26
C ILE A 79 -14.17 -7.59 35.40
N GLY A 80 -13.39 -6.50 35.33
CA GLY A 80 -12.45 -6.09 36.38
C GLY A 80 -11.15 -6.88 36.43
N LEU A 81 -10.82 -7.65 35.39
CA LEU A 81 -9.63 -8.51 35.34
C LEU A 81 -8.33 -7.74 35.05
N ILE A 82 -8.45 -6.62 34.34
CA ILE A 82 -7.33 -5.74 33.95
C ILE A 82 -7.79 -4.28 34.10
N LYS A 83 -6.87 -3.42 34.54
CA LYS A 83 -7.12 -2.00 34.83
C LYS A 83 -6.63 -1.10 33.69
#